data_AF-A0A3N9P7J1-F1
#
_entry.id   AF-A0A3N9P7J1-F1
#
_cell.length_a   1.000
_cell.length_b   1.000
_cell.length_c   1.000
_cell.angle_alpha   90.00
_cell.angle_beta   90.00
_cell.angle_gamma   90.00
#
_symmetry.space_group_name_H-M   'P 1'
#
loop_
_entity.id
_entity.type
_entity.pdbx_description
1 polymer ?
#
loop_
_entity_poly.entity_id
_entity_poly.type
_entity_poly.pdbx_seq_one_letter_code
_entity_poly.pdbx_strand_id
1 'polypeptide(L)'
;MFRVPLAVVISGLFVQISAQTTITFRLNMQSLIDSNLFVPALGEKVVVRGNFNDWKGYNYELRSEDNSLFENIFIINAKLGDTLEYKFVIQNRHDRDYWERNPNPDNSNHGNRKLLINGTNLILPITTFDYDEYIRYPVMFSKEKLQKDFLQMREALEENHPALYDYTDKKIIDSLFIHHYERLDTAIELGDFYENVQSVLSSIGCGHTKLWIPSHYWNIVPKRLFPLKLHFINKRVYVSGFHNSTRGVPLGSEIIAINHIPVQGIIDTLKSITSSDGFIDAFRSKIVEKHFSEKYALCYGYPEIFHVSYIAPGDSAVTEAEIAPVDIETVQQSTARGSELSLKVLEENRTAVLTINTFIYYDRLEFFRSFVDSAFEAIKKNNILNLVLDLRGNDGGDPFCSSYLLSYIENEPVPYFAELYGRYDSLARPIPLAENNFRGNLYILIDGNCFSTTGHFTALLKYYQIGTLVGTETGATYTCTGSVEYIDLKNTRLILGTAKKRRYSVAVQGMDPQRGVLPDYHVEQSQHDIIQGRDTILEFVLQLIASHHAK
;
A
#
# COMPACT_ATOMS: atom_id res chain seq x y z
N MET A 1 -55.82 -81.95 37.06
CA MET A 1 -55.91 -81.40 35.69
C MET A 1 -55.19 -80.05 35.67
N PHE A 2 -54.24 -79.92 34.74
CA PHE A 2 -53.29 -78.82 34.51
C PHE A 2 -53.75 -77.39 34.88
N ARG A 3 -52.92 -76.66 35.63
CA ARG A 3 -52.67 -75.21 35.44
C ARG A 3 -51.22 -74.87 35.82
N VAL A 4 -50.53 -74.26 34.86
CA VAL A 4 -49.13 -73.82 34.85
C VAL A 4 -48.88 -72.69 35.88
N PRO A 5 -47.72 -72.61 36.55
CA PRO A 5 -47.44 -71.52 37.48
C PRO A 5 -46.99 -70.25 36.75
N LEU A 6 -47.50 -69.13 37.25
CA LEU A 6 -47.22 -67.76 36.84
C LEU A 6 -45.83 -67.36 37.34
N ALA A 7 -44.86 -67.15 36.43
CA ALA A 7 -43.57 -66.57 36.76
C ALA A 7 -43.63 -65.04 36.60
N VAL A 8 -43.45 -64.35 37.72
CA VAL A 8 -43.32 -62.90 37.81
C VAL A 8 -41.95 -62.50 37.26
N VAL A 9 -41.92 -61.75 36.16
CA VAL A 9 -40.72 -61.07 35.68
C VAL A 9 -40.84 -59.60 36.08
N ILE A 10 -40.06 -59.20 37.08
CA ILE A 10 -39.88 -57.81 37.48
C ILE A 10 -38.97 -57.16 36.44
N SER A 11 -39.53 -56.31 35.58
CA SER A 11 -38.76 -55.42 34.71
C SER A 11 -38.16 -54.29 35.56
N GLY A 12 -36.92 -54.48 36.01
CA GLY A 12 -36.12 -53.40 36.57
C GLY A 12 -35.83 -52.37 35.47
N LEU A 13 -36.46 -51.19 35.56
CA LEU A 13 -35.97 -50.00 34.89
C LEU A 13 -34.59 -49.68 35.47
N PHE A 14 -33.52 -50.03 34.74
CA PHE A 14 -32.23 -49.41 34.95
C PHE A 14 -32.32 -47.97 34.43
N VAL A 15 -32.61 -47.03 35.33
CA VAL A 15 -32.28 -45.62 35.10
C VAL A 15 -30.75 -45.55 35.12
N GLN A 16 -30.14 -45.52 33.95
CA GLN A 16 -28.74 -45.14 33.80
C GLN A 16 -28.64 -43.66 34.22
N ILE A 17 -28.29 -43.41 35.47
CA ILE A 17 -27.86 -42.08 35.91
C ILE A 17 -26.56 -41.81 35.15
N SER A 18 -26.62 -41.06 34.05
CA SER A 18 -25.42 -40.56 33.41
C SER A 18 -24.67 -39.72 34.43
N ALA A 19 -23.45 -40.13 34.81
CA ALA A 19 -22.59 -39.29 35.61
C ALA A 19 -22.40 -37.95 34.87
N GLN A 20 -22.95 -36.87 35.43
CA GLN A 20 -22.82 -35.54 34.86
C GLN A 20 -21.38 -35.08 35.06
N THR A 21 -20.69 -34.78 33.96
CA THR A 21 -19.31 -34.27 34.01
C THR A 21 -19.36 -32.75 34.18
N THR A 22 -18.73 -32.23 35.23
CA THR A 22 -18.54 -30.79 35.41
C THR A 22 -17.17 -30.37 34.89
N ILE A 23 -17.13 -29.27 34.14
CA ILE A 23 -15.90 -28.72 33.56
C ILE A 23 -15.79 -27.25 33.93
N THR A 24 -14.68 -26.88 34.56
CA THR A 24 -14.29 -25.49 34.83
C THR A 24 -13.39 -25.02 33.70
N PHE A 25 -13.88 -24.06 32.91
CA PHE A 25 -13.08 -23.40 31.88
C PHE A 25 -12.49 -22.11 32.48
N ARG A 26 -11.22 -21.84 32.20
CA ARG A 26 -10.49 -20.69 32.75
C ARG A 26 -9.67 -20.02 31.66
N LEU A 27 -9.90 -18.74 31.43
CA LEU A 27 -9.33 -17.97 30.34
C LEU A 27 -8.82 -16.62 30.84
N ASN A 28 -7.53 -16.36 30.67
CA ASN A 28 -6.94 -15.06 30.92
C ASN A 28 -7.09 -14.18 29.66
N MET A 29 -7.80 -13.07 29.81
CA MET A 29 -8.10 -12.09 28.76
C MET A 29 -7.28 -10.81 28.87
N GLN A 30 -6.38 -10.69 29.85
CA GLN A 30 -5.64 -9.45 30.14
C GLN A 30 -4.97 -8.86 28.89
N SER A 31 -4.26 -9.69 28.11
CA SER A 31 -3.58 -9.22 26.90
C SER A 31 -4.53 -8.63 25.84
N LEU A 32 -5.75 -9.16 25.70
CA LEU A 32 -6.73 -8.63 24.76
C LEU A 32 -7.35 -7.33 25.27
N ILE A 33 -7.51 -7.21 26.59
CA ILE A 33 -7.99 -5.99 27.25
C ILE A 33 -6.94 -4.89 27.09
N ASP A 34 -5.67 -5.19 27.37
CA ASP A 34 -4.54 -4.27 27.20
C ASP A 34 -4.40 -3.81 25.74
N SER A 35 -4.75 -4.69 24.78
CA SER A 35 -4.73 -4.38 23.34
C SER A 35 -6.05 -3.81 22.82
N ASN A 36 -7.04 -3.57 23.69
CA ASN A 36 -8.39 -3.07 23.34
C ASN A 36 -9.14 -3.96 22.31
N LEU A 37 -8.77 -5.23 22.19
CA LEU A 37 -9.41 -6.22 21.32
C LEU A 37 -10.60 -6.92 22.00
N PHE A 38 -10.69 -6.81 23.32
CA PHE A 38 -11.81 -7.23 24.14
C PHE A 38 -12.15 -6.15 25.17
N VAL A 39 -13.39 -5.66 25.13
CA VAL A 39 -13.84 -4.53 25.95
C VAL A 39 -15.10 -4.91 26.75
N PRO A 40 -14.95 -5.57 27.93
CA PRO A 40 -16.09 -5.98 28.77
C PRO A 40 -17.07 -4.85 29.09
N ALA A 41 -16.55 -3.63 29.29
CA ALA A 41 -17.35 -2.45 29.60
C ALA A 41 -18.35 -2.07 28.50
N LEU A 42 -18.13 -2.50 27.25
CA LEU A 42 -19.06 -2.32 26.14
C LEU A 42 -20.08 -3.47 26.01
N GLY A 43 -20.13 -4.37 26.99
CA GLY A 43 -21.01 -5.54 27.01
C GLY A 43 -20.47 -6.70 26.17
N GLU A 44 -19.18 -6.70 25.81
CA GLU A 44 -18.56 -7.86 25.17
C GLU A 44 -18.46 -9.02 26.15
N LYS A 45 -18.74 -10.23 25.66
CA LYS A 45 -18.79 -11.45 26.46
C LYS A 45 -17.83 -12.48 25.91
N VAL A 46 -17.36 -13.38 26.76
CA VAL A 46 -16.65 -14.58 26.33
C VAL A 46 -17.51 -15.79 26.63
N VAL A 47 -17.70 -16.62 25.61
CA VAL A 47 -18.43 -17.89 25.74
C VAL A 47 -17.55 -19.05 25.28
N VAL A 48 -17.85 -20.24 25.80
CA VAL A 48 -17.27 -21.49 25.31
C VAL A 48 -18.28 -22.17 24.40
N ARG A 49 -17.86 -22.59 23.21
CA ARG A 49 -18.69 -23.38 22.30
C ARG A 49 -17.93 -24.62 21.85
N GLY A 50 -18.66 -25.70 21.61
CA GLY A 50 -18.06 -26.98 21.26
C GLY A 50 -19.07 -27.97 20.70
N ASN A 51 -18.61 -29.20 20.46
CA ASN A 51 -19.48 -30.28 20.01
C ASN A 51 -20.62 -30.61 21.01
N PHE A 52 -20.48 -30.21 22.28
CA PHE A 52 -21.48 -30.39 23.32
C PHE A 52 -22.66 -29.38 23.26
N ASN A 53 -22.58 -28.34 22.43
CA ASN A 53 -23.67 -27.37 22.22
C ASN A 53 -23.87 -27.02 20.75
N ASP A 54 -23.53 -27.93 19.83
CA ASP A 54 -23.60 -27.74 18.38
C ASP A 54 -22.90 -26.45 17.90
N TRP A 55 -21.84 -26.05 18.61
CA TRP A 55 -21.08 -24.83 18.34
C TRP A 55 -21.91 -23.54 18.40
N LYS A 56 -23.01 -23.52 19.16
CA LYS A 56 -23.98 -22.42 19.21
C LYS A 56 -24.44 -22.09 20.64
N GLY A 57 -25.08 -20.93 20.77
CA GLY A 57 -25.75 -20.53 22.00
C GLY A 57 -24.86 -19.81 23.03
N TYR A 58 -25.49 -19.42 24.14
CA TYR A 58 -24.95 -18.48 25.13
C TYR A 58 -24.88 -19.06 26.55
N ASN A 59 -25.29 -20.31 26.72
CA ASN A 59 -25.42 -20.94 28.03
C ASN A 59 -24.08 -21.24 28.72
N TYR A 60 -22.97 -21.01 28.00
CA TYR A 60 -21.60 -21.32 28.42
C TYR A 60 -20.73 -20.05 28.51
N GLU A 61 -21.31 -18.97 29.05
CA GLU A 61 -20.63 -17.68 29.28
C GLU A 61 -19.67 -17.74 30.46
N LEU A 62 -18.41 -17.33 30.23
CA LEU A 62 -17.41 -17.16 31.27
C LEU A 62 -17.59 -15.81 31.96
N ARG A 63 -17.29 -15.74 33.26
CA ARG A 63 -17.44 -14.53 34.07
C ARG A 63 -16.14 -14.19 34.77
N SER A 64 -15.94 -12.91 35.06
CA SER A 64 -14.75 -12.44 35.75
C SER A 64 -15.14 -11.56 36.92
N GLU A 65 -14.44 -11.71 38.05
CA GLU A 65 -14.54 -10.82 39.22
C GLU A 65 -13.48 -9.71 39.18
N ASP A 66 -12.32 -9.98 38.58
CA ASP A 66 -11.16 -9.09 38.51
C ASP A 66 -10.94 -8.45 37.13
N ASN A 67 -11.89 -8.66 36.21
CA ASN A 67 -11.89 -8.27 34.80
C ASN A 67 -10.76 -8.86 33.94
N SER A 68 -9.95 -9.79 34.44
CA SER A 68 -8.81 -10.35 33.69
C SER A 68 -8.90 -11.87 33.52
N LEU A 69 -9.31 -12.58 34.57
CA LEU A 69 -9.52 -14.02 34.56
C LEU A 69 -11.01 -14.31 34.41
N PHE A 70 -11.38 -14.92 33.29
CA PHE A 70 -12.73 -15.33 32.97
C PHE A 70 -12.87 -16.83 33.20
N GLU A 71 -13.76 -17.21 34.12
CA GLU A 71 -14.02 -18.61 34.46
C GLU A 71 -15.48 -18.89 34.74
N ASN A 72 -15.87 -20.14 34.52
CA ASN A 72 -17.17 -20.66 34.95
C ASN A 72 -17.15 -22.19 34.93
N ILE A 73 -18.08 -22.80 35.67
CA ILE A 73 -18.26 -24.25 35.77
C ILE A 73 -19.52 -24.63 35.02
N PHE A 74 -19.42 -25.57 34.08
CA PHE A 74 -20.56 -26.06 33.31
C PHE A 74 -20.74 -27.56 33.46
N ILE A 75 -22.00 -27.98 33.48
CA ILE A 75 -22.38 -29.38 33.35
C ILE A 75 -22.41 -29.72 31.86
N ILE A 76 -21.56 -30.66 31.44
CA ILE A 76 -21.47 -31.13 30.06
C ILE A 76 -21.85 -32.61 30.02
N ASN A 77 -22.76 -32.96 29.11
CA ASN A 77 -23.19 -34.33 28.89
C ASN A 77 -22.13 -35.09 28.08
N ALA A 78 -21.06 -35.51 28.75
CA ALA A 78 -19.97 -36.30 28.18
C ALA A 78 -19.58 -37.44 29.12
N LYS A 79 -19.21 -38.58 28.54
CA LYS A 79 -18.83 -39.81 29.23
C LYS A 79 -17.32 -39.92 29.38
N LEU A 80 -16.88 -40.70 30.35
CA LEU A 80 -15.47 -41.04 30.51
C LEU A 80 -14.94 -41.69 29.21
N GLY A 81 -13.85 -41.14 28.68
CA GLY A 81 -13.26 -41.54 27.41
C GLY A 81 -13.69 -40.69 26.21
N ASP A 82 -14.74 -39.87 26.33
CA ASP A 82 -15.14 -38.95 25.25
C ASP A 82 -14.04 -37.89 25.03
N THR A 83 -13.92 -37.42 23.79
CA THR A 83 -13.12 -36.24 23.46
C THR A 83 -14.05 -35.08 23.13
N LEU A 84 -14.01 -34.03 23.94
CA LEU A 84 -14.68 -32.78 23.65
C LEU A 84 -13.82 -31.93 22.74
N GLU A 85 -14.48 -31.30 21.77
CA GLU A 85 -13.90 -30.25 20.95
C GLU A 85 -14.56 -28.94 21.31
N TYR A 86 -13.77 -27.90 21.58
CA TYR A 86 -14.29 -26.60 21.99
C TYR A 86 -13.42 -25.44 21.52
N LYS A 87 -13.98 -24.23 21.58
CA LYS A 87 -13.32 -22.95 21.36
C LYS A 87 -13.89 -21.87 22.27
N PHE A 88 -13.05 -20.89 22.59
CA PHE A 88 -13.48 -19.61 23.14
C PHE A 88 -13.94 -18.68 22.01
N VAL A 89 -15.01 -17.93 22.30
CA VAL A 89 -15.62 -16.98 21.36
C VAL A 89 -15.88 -15.68 22.10
N ILE A 90 -15.37 -14.57 21.56
CA ILE A 90 -15.77 -13.24 22.00
C ILE A 90 -17.02 -12.86 21.22
N GLN A 91 -18.08 -12.51 21.93
CA GLN A 91 -19.30 -11.98 21.34
C GLN A 91 -19.39 -10.49 21.64
N ASN A 92 -19.60 -9.67 20.60
CA ASN A 92 -19.87 -8.24 20.80
C ASN A 92 -21.36 -7.95 20.98
N ARG A 93 -21.66 -6.70 21.36
CA ARG A 93 -23.02 -6.18 21.56
C ARG A 93 -23.93 -6.20 20.31
N HIS A 94 -23.39 -6.56 19.14
CA HIS A 94 -24.11 -6.65 17.87
C HIS A 94 -24.21 -8.10 17.37
N ASP A 95 -24.08 -9.07 18.28
CA ASP A 95 -24.14 -10.52 18.00
C ASP A 95 -23.15 -11.00 16.92
N ARG A 96 -22.03 -10.30 16.75
CA ARG A 96 -20.91 -10.82 15.95
C ARG A 96 -19.98 -11.63 16.85
N ASP A 97 -19.65 -12.82 16.37
CA ASP A 97 -18.74 -13.76 17.02
C ASP A 97 -17.32 -13.62 16.47
N TYR A 98 -16.35 -13.48 17.37
CA TYR A 98 -14.93 -13.52 17.10
C TYR A 98 -14.35 -14.79 17.73
N TRP A 99 -14.03 -15.74 16.87
CA TRP A 99 -13.54 -17.06 17.27
C TRP A 99 -12.05 -17.05 17.51
N GLU A 100 -11.59 -17.74 18.54
CA GLU A 100 -10.16 -17.96 18.71
C GLU A 100 -9.56 -18.77 17.54
N ARG A 101 -8.30 -18.47 17.21
CA ARG A 101 -7.53 -19.12 16.15
C ARG A 101 -7.02 -20.50 16.57
N ASN A 102 -6.48 -21.22 15.58
CA ASN A 102 -5.97 -22.58 15.72
C ASN A 102 -4.59 -22.61 16.37
N PRO A 103 -4.24 -23.67 17.12
CA PRO A 103 -2.88 -24.21 17.10
C PRO A 103 -2.65 -24.98 15.77
N ASN A 104 -1.51 -24.78 15.07
CA ASN A 104 -1.17 -25.47 13.79
C ASN A 104 0.28 -26.00 13.81
N PRO A 105 0.62 -27.21 13.27
CA PRO A 105 0.65 -27.53 11.83
C PRO A 105 -0.14 -28.76 11.28
N ASP A 106 -0.73 -29.66 12.10
CA ASP A 106 -1.31 -30.95 11.63
C ASP A 106 -2.86 -30.97 11.50
N ASN A 107 -3.44 -29.87 11.02
CA ASN A 107 -4.85 -29.52 11.26
C ASN A 107 -5.91 -30.21 10.37
N SER A 108 -6.59 -31.24 10.90
CA SER A 108 -7.80 -31.86 10.29
C SER A 108 -9.15 -31.34 10.84
N ASN A 109 -9.19 -30.60 11.96
CA ASN A 109 -10.43 -30.30 12.71
C ASN A 109 -10.64 -28.79 13.00
N HIS A 110 -10.35 -27.89 12.06
CA HIS A 110 -10.59 -26.44 12.21
C HIS A 110 -9.94 -25.79 13.45
N GLY A 111 -8.84 -26.37 13.96
CA GLY A 111 -8.11 -25.98 15.18
C GLY A 111 -8.94 -25.82 16.44
N ASN A 112 -9.94 -26.67 16.62
CA ASN A 112 -10.65 -26.84 17.89
C ASN A 112 -9.68 -27.28 19.01
N ARG A 113 -9.84 -26.74 20.22
CA ARG A 113 -9.19 -27.27 21.41
C ARG A 113 -9.81 -28.64 21.72
N LYS A 114 -8.97 -29.62 22.11
CA LYS A 114 -9.41 -30.98 22.45
C LYS A 114 -9.25 -31.25 23.94
N LEU A 115 -10.26 -31.89 24.54
CA LEU A 115 -10.26 -32.29 25.94
C LEU A 115 -10.72 -33.75 26.06
N LEU A 116 -9.84 -34.63 26.54
CA LEU A 116 -10.22 -36.00 26.91
C LEU A 116 -10.93 -36.00 28.28
N ILE A 117 -12.12 -36.57 28.34
CA ILE A 117 -12.86 -36.74 29.60
C ILE A 117 -12.28 -37.92 30.37
N ASN A 118 -11.47 -37.64 31.39
CA ASN A 118 -10.82 -38.64 32.24
C ASN A 118 -11.32 -38.65 33.70
N GLY A 119 -12.37 -37.88 34.00
CA GLY A 119 -12.98 -37.77 35.32
C GLY A 119 -14.31 -37.02 35.28
N THR A 120 -15.02 -36.97 36.41
CA THR A 120 -16.34 -36.33 36.52
C THR A 120 -16.28 -34.84 36.90
N ASN A 121 -15.15 -34.38 37.45
CA ASN A 121 -14.92 -32.97 37.79
C ASN A 121 -13.56 -32.55 37.21
N LEU A 122 -13.57 -31.79 36.12
CA LEU A 122 -12.38 -31.35 35.41
C LEU A 122 -12.19 -29.86 35.59
N ILE A 123 -11.00 -29.44 36.04
CA ILE A 123 -10.62 -28.04 36.11
C ILE A 123 -9.50 -27.81 35.10
N LEU A 124 -9.82 -27.14 33.98
CA LEU A 124 -8.87 -26.91 32.90
C LEU A 124 -7.82 -25.90 33.33
N PRO A 125 -6.54 -26.02 32.91
CA PRO A 125 -5.53 -25.00 33.22
C PRO A 125 -5.95 -23.62 32.68
N ILE A 126 -5.48 -22.56 33.34
CA ILE A 126 -5.65 -21.21 32.82
C ILE A 126 -4.92 -21.13 31.47
N THR A 127 -5.61 -20.66 30.45
CA THR A 127 -5.06 -20.45 29.10
C THR A 127 -5.37 -19.02 28.65
N THR A 128 -4.78 -18.58 27.54
CA THR A 128 -5.11 -17.28 26.91
C THR A 128 -5.95 -17.52 25.67
N PHE A 129 -6.70 -16.49 25.28
CA PHE A 129 -7.41 -16.50 24.00
C PHE A 129 -6.40 -16.47 22.85
N ASP A 130 -6.49 -17.41 21.92
CA ASP A 130 -5.63 -17.47 20.73
C ASP A 130 -6.23 -16.60 19.62
N TYR A 131 -5.52 -15.60 19.12
CA TYR A 131 -6.06 -14.70 18.11
C TYR A 131 -4.99 -14.19 17.17
N ASP A 132 -5.47 -13.58 16.11
CA ASP A 132 -4.68 -12.73 15.23
C ASP A 132 -5.34 -11.36 15.23
N GLU A 133 -4.51 -10.35 15.17
CA GLU A 133 -4.89 -8.95 15.31
C GLU A 133 -5.86 -8.49 14.22
N TYR A 134 -5.88 -9.19 13.08
CA TYR A 134 -6.78 -8.93 11.96
C TYR A 134 -8.11 -9.68 12.09
N ILE A 135 -8.52 -10.05 13.31
CA ILE A 135 -9.83 -10.65 13.59
C ILE A 135 -10.97 -9.62 13.55
N ARG A 136 -10.68 -8.34 13.78
CA ARG A 136 -11.66 -7.24 13.81
C ARG A 136 -11.01 -5.90 13.46
N TYR A 137 -11.85 -4.94 13.09
CA TYR A 137 -11.49 -3.52 13.01
C TYR A 137 -11.97 -2.78 14.28
N PRO A 138 -11.19 -1.84 14.85
CA PRO A 138 -9.83 -1.45 14.44
C PRO A 138 -8.80 -2.56 14.69
N VAL A 139 -7.72 -2.56 13.90
CA VAL A 139 -6.63 -3.54 14.02
C VAL A 139 -5.63 -3.04 15.04
N MET A 140 -5.70 -3.58 16.24
CA MET A 140 -4.92 -3.12 17.39
C MET A 140 -3.72 -4.03 17.67
N PHE A 141 -2.60 -3.43 18.06
CA PHE A 141 -1.41 -4.16 18.51
C PHE A 141 -0.96 -3.65 19.87
N SER A 142 -0.48 -4.57 20.72
CA SER A 142 0.11 -4.19 22.00
C SER A 142 1.41 -3.42 21.81
N LYS A 143 1.74 -2.58 22.80
CA LYS A 143 3.03 -1.89 22.90
C LYS A 143 4.22 -2.80 22.59
N GLU A 144 4.28 -3.97 23.21
CA GLU A 144 5.43 -4.87 23.11
C GLU A 144 5.61 -5.39 21.69
N LYS A 145 4.51 -5.66 20.98
CA LYS A 145 4.53 -6.11 19.58
C LYS A 145 5.02 -4.98 18.67
N LEU A 146 4.52 -3.78 18.87
CA LEU A 146 4.91 -2.59 18.10
C LEU A 146 6.37 -2.21 18.32
N GLN A 147 6.83 -2.20 19.58
CA GLN A 147 8.23 -1.94 19.92
C GLN A 147 9.18 -2.97 19.31
N LYS A 148 8.80 -4.26 19.30
CA LYS A 148 9.60 -5.32 18.66
C LYS A 148 9.70 -5.11 17.15
N ASP A 149 8.59 -4.80 16.49
CA ASP A 149 8.58 -4.53 15.05
C ASP A 149 9.34 -3.26 14.68
N PHE A 150 9.26 -2.21 15.51
CA PHE A 150 10.03 -0.99 15.32
C PHE A 150 11.54 -1.27 15.42
N LEU A 151 11.97 -2.05 16.41
CA LEU A 151 13.38 -2.44 16.56
C LEU A 151 13.84 -3.33 15.39
N GLN A 152 13.01 -4.26 14.93
CA GLN A 152 13.31 -5.08 13.74
C GLN A 152 13.49 -4.20 12.50
N MET A 153 12.61 -3.21 12.30
CA MET A 153 12.70 -2.25 11.19
C MET A 153 13.99 -1.43 11.27
N ARG A 154 14.33 -0.91 12.46
CA ARG A 154 15.57 -0.17 12.69
C ARG A 154 16.81 -1.02 12.39
N GLU A 155 16.87 -2.24 12.93
CA GLU A 155 17.97 -3.19 12.70
C GLU A 155 18.13 -3.48 11.20
N ALA A 156 17.03 -3.76 10.51
CA ALA A 156 17.05 -4.00 9.07
C ALA A 156 17.60 -2.82 8.27
N LEU A 157 17.26 -1.58 8.65
CA LEU A 157 17.79 -0.38 8.00
C LEU A 157 19.29 -0.18 8.30
N GLU A 158 19.69 -0.29 9.57
CA GLU A 158 21.08 -0.09 9.99
C GLU A 158 22.03 -1.15 9.40
N GLU A 159 21.55 -2.38 9.18
CA GLU A 159 22.34 -3.47 8.61
C GLU A 159 22.40 -3.46 7.07
N ASN A 160 21.29 -3.11 6.40
CA ASN A 160 21.16 -3.37 4.96
C ASN A 160 21.13 -2.11 4.09
N HIS A 161 20.71 -0.95 4.62
CA HIS A 161 20.45 0.21 3.79
C HIS A 161 21.76 0.91 3.40
N PRO A 162 22.11 0.99 2.09
CA PRO A 162 23.43 1.44 1.64
C PRO A 162 23.68 2.95 1.78
N ALA A 163 22.64 3.71 2.13
CA ALA A 163 22.60 5.16 2.04
C ALA A 163 21.77 5.79 3.17
N LEU A 164 21.72 5.16 4.35
CA LEU A 164 20.77 5.53 5.42
C LEU A 164 20.96 6.98 5.91
N TYR A 165 22.17 7.51 5.76
CA TYR A 165 22.59 8.79 6.34
C TYR A 165 23.04 9.83 5.30
N ASP A 166 22.75 9.61 4.01
CA ASP A 166 23.32 10.47 2.96
C ASP A 166 22.56 11.78 2.79
N TYR A 167 21.27 11.79 3.05
CA TYR A 167 20.42 12.99 2.97
C TYR A 167 20.07 13.56 4.35
N THR A 168 20.08 12.73 5.38
CA THR A 168 19.80 13.13 6.76
C THR A 168 20.90 12.63 7.67
N ASP A 169 21.47 13.53 8.46
CA ASP A 169 22.56 13.22 9.38
C ASP A 169 22.19 12.07 10.34
N LYS A 170 23.16 11.18 10.58
CA LYS A 170 22.99 10.06 11.51
C LYS A 170 22.44 10.48 12.87
N LYS A 171 22.89 11.61 13.42
CA LYS A 171 22.39 12.12 14.71
C LYS A 171 20.90 12.44 14.68
N ILE A 172 20.40 12.95 13.55
CA ILE A 172 18.98 13.25 13.36
C ILE A 172 18.19 11.94 13.24
N ILE A 173 18.65 11.00 12.40
CA ILE A 173 18.03 9.68 12.25
C ILE A 173 17.98 8.93 13.60
N ASP A 174 19.09 8.90 14.35
CA ASP A 174 19.14 8.28 15.69
C ASP A 174 18.13 8.92 16.64
N SER A 175 18.02 10.25 16.63
CA SER A 175 17.04 10.99 17.44
C SER A 175 15.60 10.67 17.02
N LEU A 176 15.33 10.51 15.73
CA LEU A 176 14.01 10.12 15.22
C LEU A 176 13.67 8.69 15.64
N PHE A 177 14.62 7.75 15.55
CA PHE A 177 14.41 6.39 16.05
C PHE A 177 14.04 6.37 17.54
N ILE A 178 14.76 7.13 18.37
CA ILE A 178 14.47 7.22 19.81
C ILE A 178 13.08 7.83 20.02
N HIS A 179 12.81 9.00 19.43
CA HIS A 179 11.55 9.72 19.60
C HIS A 179 10.34 8.87 19.20
N HIS A 180 10.40 8.22 18.03
CA HIS A 180 9.28 7.43 17.52
C HIS A 180 9.09 6.11 18.29
N TYR A 181 10.17 5.50 18.78
CA TYR A 181 10.09 4.32 19.65
C TYR A 181 9.46 4.64 21.01
N GLU A 182 9.85 5.75 21.63
CA GLU A 182 9.33 6.17 22.95
C GLU A 182 7.82 6.48 22.93
N ARG A 183 7.29 6.90 21.78
CA ARG A 183 5.85 7.11 21.54
C ARG A 183 5.03 5.82 21.48
N LEU A 184 5.69 4.66 21.34
CA LEU A 184 5.03 3.36 21.40
C LEU A 184 4.95 2.93 22.87
N ASP A 185 4.09 3.61 23.64
CA ASP A 185 3.94 3.42 25.09
C ASP A 185 2.64 2.72 25.50
N THR A 186 1.72 2.55 24.54
CA THR A 186 0.40 1.91 24.69
C THR A 186 0.04 1.11 23.45
N ALA A 187 -1.09 0.38 23.50
CA ALA A 187 -1.68 -0.23 22.33
C ALA A 187 -2.28 0.83 21.39
N ILE A 188 -1.96 0.75 20.10
CA ILE A 188 -2.45 1.67 19.06
C ILE A 188 -2.92 0.90 17.82
N GLU A 189 -3.65 1.58 16.94
CA GLU A 189 -4.11 1.01 15.68
C GLU A 189 -2.93 0.84 14.71
N LEU A 190 -3.01 -0.15 13.80
CA LEU A 190 -2.04 -0.34 12.72
C LEU A 190 -1.81 0.93 11.88
N GLY A 191 -2.86 1.74 11.66
CA GLY A 191 -2.75 3.03 10.94
C GLY A 191 -1.83 4.03 11.64
N ASP A 192 -1.99 4.17 12.96
CA ASP A 192 -1.14 5.04 13.78
C ASP A 192 0.33 4.54 13.80
N PHE A 193 0.52 3.22 13.88
CA PHE A 193 1.86 2.63 13.80
C PHE A 193 2.50 2.83 12.42
N TYR A 194 1.72 2.69 11.34
CA TYR A 194 2.17 2.98 9.98
C TYR A 194 2.64 4.43 9.84
N GLU A 195 1.87 5.39 10.34
CA GLU A 195 2.23 6.81 10.32
C GLU A 195 3.50 7.09 11.15
N ASN A 196 3.58 6.50 12.35
CA ASN A 196 4.74 6.62 13.23
C ASN A 196 6.03 6.14 12.54
N VAL A 197 6.00 4.96 11.90
CA VAL A 197 7.18 4.41 11.23
C VAL A 197 7.49 5.17 9.94
N GLN A 198 6.49 5.48 9.11
CA GLN A 198 6.72 6.23 7.86
C GLN A 198 7.27 7.63 8.10
N SER A 199 6.98 8.25 9.24
CA SER A 199 7.60 9.52 9.63
C SER A 199 9.13 9.40 9.77
N VAL A 200 9.63 8.24 10.21
CA VAL A 200 11.07 7.95 10.21
C VAL A 200 11.56 7.63 8.80
N LEU A 201 10.90 6.72 8.08
CA LEU A 201 11.37 6.27 6.76
C LEU A 201 11.44 7.40 5.73
N SER A 202 10.45 8.28 5.74
CA SER A 202 10.38 9.44 4.85
C SER A 202 11.47 10.49 5.11
N SER A 203 12.11 10.46 6.29
CA SER A 203 13.24 11.32 6.64
C SER A 203 14.58 10.81 6.08
N ILE A 204 14.64 9.59 5.53
CA ILE A 204 15.91 9.01 5.01
C ILE A 204 16.32 9.65 3.68
N GLY A 205 15.36 10.15 2.90
CA GLY A 205 15.62 10.66 1.54
C GLY A 205 15.78 9.56 0.48
N CYS A 206 15.16 8.41 0.70
CA CYS A 206 15.16 7.27 -0.22
C CYS A 206 13.73 6.89 -0.62
N GLY A 207 13.38 7.02 -1.91
CA GLY A 207 12.07 6.67 -2.45
C GLY A 207 11.78 5.16 -2.52
N HIS A 208 12.81 4.35 -2.32
CA HIS A 208 12.75 2.89 -2.32
C HIS A 208 12.60 2.29 -0.90
N THR A 209 12.64 3.13 0.13
CA THR A 209 12.51 2.71 1.53
C THR A 209 11.17 3.14 2.10
N LYS A 210 10.23 2.22 2.26
CA LYS A 210 8.84 2.50 2.65
C LYS A 210 8.13 1.27 3.22
N LEU A 211 6.99 1.50 3.87
CA LEU A 211 6.10 0.44 4.33
C LEU A 211 4.94 0.19 3.37
N TRP A 212 4.57 -1.10 3.22
CA TRP A 212 3.29 -1.50 2.65
C TRP A 212 2.38 -2.12 3.70
N ILE A 213 1.09 -1.82 3.55
CA ILE A 213 0.00 -2.40 4.33
C ILE A 213 -0.33 -3.79 3.77
N PRO A 214 -0.40 -4.84 4.61
CA PRO A 214 -0.73 -6.19 4.14
C PRO A 214 -2.18 -6.28 3.65
N SER A 215 -2.43 -7.12 2.65
CA SER A 215 -3.77 -7.34 2.06
C SER A 215 -4.84 -7.72 3.09
N HIS A 216 -4.47 -8.44 4.14
CA HIS A 216 -5.34 -8.82 5.25
C HIS A 216 -5.97 -7.61 5.94
N TYR A 217 -5.27 -6.47 6.02
CA TYR A 217 -5.83 -5.22 6.55
C TYR A 217 -7.02 -4.75 5.70
N TRP A 218 -6.80 -4.66 4.38
CA TRP A 218 -7.81 -4.17 3.43
C TRP A 218 -9.06 -5.05 3.36
N ASN A 219 -8.96 -6.32 3.78
CA ASN A 219 -10.09 -7.25 3.83
C ASN A 219 -11.02 -7.02 5.04
N ILE A 220 -10.56 -6.36 6.10
CA ILE A 220 -11.32 -6.23 7.36
C ILE A 220 -11.71 -4.80 7.70
N VAL A 221 -11.04 -3.81 7.12
CA VAL A 221 -11.39 -2.39 7.30
C VAL A 221 -12.74 -2.07 6.67
N PRO A 222 -13.42 -1.00 7.13
CA PRO A 222 -14.63 -0.55 6.47
C PRO A 222 -14.35 -0.18 5.01
N LYS A 223 -15.21 -0.63 4.09
CA LYS A 223 -15.12 -0.33 2.66
C LYS A 223 -15.54 1.12 2.33
N ARG A 224 -14.86 2.10 2.94
CA ARG A 224 -15.25 3.52 2.91
C ARG A 224 -14.07 4.44 2.64
N LEU A 225 -13.69 4.55 1.37
CA LEU A 225 -12.59 5.37 0.89
C LEU A 225 -13.08 6.63 0.17
N PHE A 226 -12.19 7.63 0.09
CA PHE A 226 -12.50 8.89 -0.56
C PHE A 226 -12.83 8.69 -2.07
N PRO A 227 -13.92 9.28 -2.59
CA PRO A 227 -14.45 8.92 -3.91
C PRO A 227 -13.95 9.78 -5.08
N LEU A 228 -13.29 10.92 -4.83
CA LEU A 228 -12.85 11.84 -5.89
C LEU A 228 -11.37 11.64 -6.22
N LYS A 229 -11.03 11.77 -7.51
CA LYS A 229 -9.64 11.89 -7.96
C LYS A 229 -9.22 13.34 -7.88
N LEU A 230 -8.01 13.58 -7.38
CA LEU A 230 -7.49 14.92 -7.14
C LEU A 230 -6.31 15.23 -8.08
N HIS A 231 -6.06 16.50 -8.30
CA HIS A 231 -4.86 17.01 -8.97
C HIS A 231 -4.39 18.29 -8.29
N PHE A 232 -3.10 18.40 -8.05
CA PHE A 232 -2.49 19.49 -7.31
C PHE A 232 -1.81 20.44 -8.29
N ILE A 233 -2.17 21.73 -8.21
CA ILE A 233 -1.58 22.79 -9.03
C ILE A 233 -1.29 23.96 -8.10
N ASN A 234 -0.02 24.38 -7.99
CA ASN A 234 0.38 25.57 -7.20
C ASN A 234 -0.23 25.63 -5.77
N LYS A 235 -0.17 24.51 -5.01
CA LYS A 235 -0.77 24.36 -3.66
C LYS A 235 -2.31 24.46 -3.60
N ARG A 236 -2.99 24.35 -4.74
CA ARG A 236 -4.43 24.19 -4.82
C ARG A 236 -4.76 22.78 -5.26
N VAL A 237 -5.89 22.26 -4.78
CA VAL A 237 -6.31 20.89 -5.01
C VAL A 237 -7.60 20.93 -5.82
N TYR A 238 -7.59 20.32 -7.01
CA TYR A 238 -8.74 20.31 -7.91
C TYR A 238 -9.29 18.91 -8.08
N VAL A 239 -10.61 18.79 -8.26
CA VAL A 239 -11.25 17.55 -8.68
C VAL A 239 -10.88 17.25 -10.13
N SER A 240 -10.09 16.21 -10.36
CA SER A 240 -9.65 15.78 -11.69
C SER A 240 -10.47 14.61 -12.26
N GLY A 241 -11.31 14.01 -11.43
CA GLY A 241 -12.18 12.92 -11.83
C GLY A 241 -12.80 12.23 -10.63
N PHE A 242 -13.31 11.02 -10.87
CA PHE A 242 -14.12 10.27 -9.90
C PHE A 242 -13.74 8.79 -9.98
N HIS A 243 -13.72 8.10 -8.84
CA HIS A 243 -13.49 6.65 -8.81
C HIS A 243 -14.72 5.87 -9.29
N ASN A 244 -15.92 6.44 -9.16
CA ASN A 244 -17.18 5.87 -9.62
C ASN A 244 -18.09 6.94 -10.28
N SER A 245 -19.38 6.63 -10.41
CA SER A 245 -20.41 7.55 -10.91
C SER A 245 -20.87 8.61 -9.90
N THR A 246 -20.32 8.65 -8.67
CA THR A 246 -20.67 9.70 -7.69
C THR A 246 -20.26 11.07 -8.25
N ARG A 247 -21.20 12.01 -8.26
CA ARG A 247 -21.03 13.38 -8.79
C ARG A 247 -21.46 14.45 -7.79
N GLY A 248 -21.08 14.29 -6.52
CA GLY A 248 -21.40 15.25 -5.45
C GLY A 248 -20.68 16.59 -5.57
N VAL A 249 -19.53 16.63 -6.27
CA VAL A 249 -18.72 17.84 -6.50
C VAL A 249 -18.42 17.95 -8.00
N PRO A 250 -18.63 19.12 -8.64
CA PRO A 250 -18.34 19.30 -10.07
C PRO A 250 -16.86 19.07 -10.41
N LEU A 251 -16.60 18.52 -11.61
CA LEU A 251 -15.25 18.39 -12.16
C LEU A 251 -14.55 19.76 -12.22
N GLY A 252 -13.28 19.82 -11.86
CA GLY A 252 -12.48 21.05 -11.81
C GLY A 252 -12.71 21.92 -10.58
N SER A 253 -13.58 21.54 -9.64
CA SER A 253 -13.77 22.30 -8.40
C SER A 253 -12.49 22.34 -7.56
N GLU A 254 -12.19 23.48 -6.95
CA GLU A 254 -11.11 23.62 -5.96
C GLU A 254 -11.61 23.11 -4.60
N ILE A 255 -10.94 22.10 -4.04
CA ILE A 255 -11.24 21.59 -2.70
C ILE A 255 -10.61 22.51 -1.66
N ILE A 256 -11.40 22.89 -0.65
CA ILE A 256 -10.96 23.72 0.47
C ILE A 256 -10.75 22.88 1.73
N ALA A 257 -11.69 21.98 2.03
CA ALA A 257 -11.64 21.12 3.21
C ALA A 257 -12.33 19.77 2.97
N ILE A 258 -11.86 18.75 3.68
CA ILE A 258 -12.49 17.42 3.77
C ILE A 258 -12.72 17.13 5.24
N ASN A 259 -13.96 16.81 5.62
CA ASN A 259 -14.40 16.59 7.00
C ASN A 259 -13.97 17.74 7.93
N HIS A 260 -14.14 18.98 7.47
CA HIS A 260 -13.76 20.22 8.15
C HIS A 260 -12.25 20.42 8.39
N ILE A 261 -11.39 19.53 7.87
CA ILE A 261 -9.94 19.68 7.91
C ILE A 261 -9.51 20.37 6.60
N PRO A 262 -8.77 21.50 6.65
CA PRO A 262 -8.24 22.15 5.46
C PRO A 262 -7.44 21.18 4.60
N VAL A 263 -7.76 21.12 3.31
CA VAL A 263 -7.18 20.10 2.41
C VAL A 263 -5.67 20.20 2.34
N GLN A 264 -5.10 21.41 2.43
CA GLN A 264 -3.65 21.59 2.41
C GLN A 264 -2.98 20.90 3.60
N GLY A 265 -3.57 20.96 4.80
CA GLY A 265 -3.03 20.27 5.97
C GLY A 265 -3.08 18.75 5.81
N ILE A 266 -4.12 18.23 5.15
CA ILE A 266 -4.20 16.81 4.77
C ILE A 266 -3.05 16.47 3.81
N ILE A 267 -2.89 17.24 2.72
CA ILE A 267 -1.84 16.99 1.72
C ILE A 267 -0.45 17.05 2.34
N ASP A 268 -0.17 18.04 3.19
CA ASP A 268 1.12 18.20 3.86
C ASP A 268 1.43 16.99 4.75
N THR A 269 0.44 16.50 5.51
CA THR A 269 0.58 15.29 6.34
C THR A 269 0.84 14.05 5.48
N LEU A 270 0.08 13.85 4.40
CA LEU A 270 0.26 12.67 3.54
C LEU A 270 1.61 12.71 2.80
N LYS A 271 2.09 13.90 2.44
CA LYS A 271 3.41 14.09 1.82
C LYS A 271 4.54 13.87 2.82
N SER A 272 4.39 14.31 4.07
CA SER A 272 5.42 14.14 5.10
C SER A 272 5.70 12.67 5.40
N ILE A 273 4.71 11.79 5.26
CA ILE A 273 4.88 10.33 5.44
C ILE A 273 5.10 9.57 4.12
N THR A 274 5.48 10.27 3.05
CA THR A 274 5.78 9.67 1.75
C THR A 274 7.28 9.73 1.47
N SER A 275 7.93 8.57 1.43
CA SER A 275 9.34 8.45 1.08
C SER A 275 9.60 8.89 -0.36
N SER A 276 10.73 9.55 -0.59
CA SER A 276 11.15 10.10 -1.88
C SER A 276 12.67 10.21 -1.92
N ASP A 277 13.27 10.00 -3.09
CA ASP A 277 14.69 10.26 -3.30
C ASP A 277 14.94 11.76 -3.09
N GLY A 278 15.92 12.12 -2.24
CA GLY A 278 16.32 13.52 -2.05
C GLY A 278 15.20 14.46 -1.56
N PHE A 279 14.11 13.92 -0.99
CA PHE A 279 12.93 14.67 -0.57
C PHE A 279 12.16 15.39 -1.70
N ILE A 280 12.26 14.90 -2.94
CA ILE A 280 11.65 15.51 -4.12
C ILE A 280 10.13 15.66 -3.95
N ASP A 281 9.68 16.91 -3.90
CA ASP A 281 8.29 17.26 -3.64
C ASP A 281 7.35 16.84 -4.77
N ALA A 282 7.82 16.91 -6.02
CA ALA A 282 7.07 16.48 -7.20
C ALA A 282 6.67 15.00 -7.11
N PHE A 283 7.58 14.14 -6.64
CA PHE A 283 7.29 12.72 -6.40
C PHE A 283 6.26 12.53 -5.28
N ARG A 284 6.50 13.16 -4.12
CA ARG A 284 5.59 13.05 -2.97
C ARG A 284 4.17 13.49 -3.36
N SER A 285 4.06 14.60 -4.07
CA SER A 285 2.79 15.11 -4.56
C SER A 285 2.10 14.12 -5.50
N LYS A 286 2.81 13.56 -6.49
CA LYS A 286 2.22 12.58 -7.42
C LYS A 286 1.83 11.26 -6.77
N ILE A 287 2.60 10.78 -5.80
CA ILE A 287 2.26 9.58 -5.03
C ILE A 287 1.03 9.82 -4.15
N VAL A 288 0.92 11.01 -3.52
CA VAL A 288 -0.27 11.37 -2.74
C VAL A 288 -1.49 11.55 -3.64
N GLU A 289 -1.37 12.20 -4.81
CA GLU A 289 -2.46 12.28 -5.79
C GLU A 289 -2.98 10.89 -6.18
N LYS A 290 -2.05 9.97 -6.53
CA LYS A 290 -2.38 8.64 -7.03
C LYS A 290 -3.04 7.73 -5.98
N HIS A 291 -2.62 7.86 -4.73
CA HIS A 291 -3.03 6.98 -3.62
C HIS A 291 -3.77 7.74 -2.51
N PHE A 292 -4.42 8.86 -2.87
CA PHE A 292 -5.04 9.75 -1.89
C PHE A 292 -6.07 9.01 -1.03
N SER A 293 -6.93 8.20 -1.65
CA SER A 293 -8.05 7.53 -0.99
C SER A 293 -7.60 6.52 0.06
N GLU A 294 -6.59 5.71 -0.24
CA GLU A 294 -6.00 4.76 0.71
C GLU A 294 -5.20 5.48 1.80
N LYS A 295 -4.37 6.46 1.44
CA LYS A 295 -3.54 7.23 2.39
C LYS A 295 -4.39 8.07 3.35
N TYR A 296 -5.45 8.71 2.84
CA TYR A 296 -6.40 9.43 3.66
C TYR A 296 -7.02 8.49 4.69
N ALA A 297 -7.50 7.31 4.26
CA ALA A 297 -8.17 6.38 5.15
C ALA A 297 -7.26 5.85 6.28
N LEU A 298 -5.98 5.64 6.00
CA LEU A 298 -5.00 5.21 7.00
C LEU A 298 -4.72 6.27 8.08
N CYS A 299 -4.73 7.57 7.72
CA CYS A 299 -4.42 8.66 8.65
C CYS A 299 -5.66 9.31 9.29
N TYR A 300 -6.80 9.31 8.60
CA TYR A 300 -8.01 10.05 8.98
C TYR A 300 -9.25 9.14 9.14
N GLY A 301 -9.10 7.83 8.93
CA GLY A 301 -10.14 6.83 9.13
C GLY A 301 -11.14 6.70 8.00
N TYR A 302 -12.25 6.00 8.30
CA TYR A 302 -13.20 5.48 7.32
C TYR A 302 -14.62 6.07 7.53
N PRO A 303 -14.85 7.35 7.22
CA PRO A 303 -16.12 8.01 7.52
C PRO A 303 -17.27 7.40 6.70
N GLU A 304 -18.48 7.37 7.28
CA GLU A 304 -19.69 6.92 6.58
C GLU A 304 -20.08 7.86 5.43
N ILE A 305 -19.78 9.16 5.58
CA ILE A 305 -20.03 10.23 4.61
C ILE A 305 -18.83 11.18 4.65
N PHE A 306 -18.40 11.67 3.48
CA PHE A 306 -17.41 12.74 3.39
C PHE A 306 -18.09 14.09 3.24
N HIS A 307 -17.75 15.04 4.12
CA HIS A 307 -18.16 16.44 4.00
C HIS A 307 -17.07 17.22 3.26
N VAL A 308 -17.35 17.69 2.06
CA VAL A 308 -16.37 18.36 1.19
C VAL A 308 -16.77 19.80 0.99
N SER A 309 -15.92 20.73 1.44
CA SER A 309 -16.05 22.16 1.14
C SER A 309 -15.23 22.48 -0.10
N TYR A 310 -15.83 23.14 -1.10
CA TYR A 310 -15.20 23.40 -2.40
C TYR A 310 -15.65 24.73 -3.03
N ILE A 311 -14.90 25.22 -4.01
CA ILE A 311 -15.27 26.33 -4.90
C ILE A 311 -15.47 25.76 -6.31
N ALA A 312 -16.67 25.92 -6.86
CA ALA A 312 -16.99 25.45 -8.21
C ALA A 312 -16.24 26.26 -9.29
N PRO A 313 -15.98 25.69 -10.49
CA PRO A 313 -15.34 26.44 -11.57
C PRO A 313 -16.10 27.72 -11.92
N GLY A 314 -15.39 28.86 -11.92
CA GLY A 314 -15.97 30.18 -12.21
C GLY A 314 -16.72 30.84 -11.05
N ASP A 315 -16.81 30.17 -9.89
CA ASP A 315 -17.39 30.74 -8.67
C ASP A 315 -16.27 31.31 -7.76
N SER A 316 -16.68 32.04 -6.73
CA SER A 316 -15.83 32.51 -5.61
C SER A 316 -16.40 32.12 -4.25
N ALA A 317 -17.65 31.64 -4.18
CA ALA A 317 -18.26 31.19 -2.94
C ALA A 317 -17.85 29.75 -2.60
N VAL A 318 -17.61 29.49 -1.31
CA VAL A 318 -17.41 28.13 -0.80
C VAL A 318 -18.77 27.45 -0.65
N THR A 319 -18.90 26.27 -1.24
CA THR A 319 -20.06 25.38 -1.14
C THR A 319 -19.68 24.10 -0.40
N GLU A 320 -20.65 23.42 0.19
CA GLU A 320 -20.45 22.12 0.84
C GLU A 320 -21.23 21.02 0.12
N ALA A 321 -20.66 19.82 0.08
CA ALA A 321 -21.32 18.62 -0.41
C ALA A 321 -21.07 17.43 0.53
N GLU A 322 -22.08 16.60 0.69
CA GLU A 322 -21.95 15.27 1.28
C GLU A 322 -21.74 14.25 0.17
N ILE A 323 -20.68 13.45 0.29
CA ILE A 323 -20.30 12.48 -0.72
C ILE A 323 -20.20 11.09 -0.11
N ALA A 324 -20.92 10.14 -0.70
CA ALA A 324 -20.85 8.74 -0.31
C ALA A 324 -19.45 8.16 -0.63
N PRO A 325 -18.89 7.34 0.26
CA PRO A 325 -17.58 6.73 0.07
C PRO A 325 -17.63 5.61 -0.97
N VAL A 326 -16.46 5.11 -1.39
CA VAL A 326 -16.30 3.98 -2.31
C VAL A 326 -15.48 2.85 -1.68
N ASP A 327 -15.58 1.64 -2.22
CA ASP A 327 -14.72 0.53 -1.80
C ASP A 327 -13.34 0.55 -2.48
N ILE A 328 -12.41 -0.25 -1.93
CA ILE A 328 -11.04 -0.37 -2.44
C ILE A 328 -10.99 -0.93 -3.87
N GLU A 329 -11.90 -1.82 -4.23
CA GLU A 329 -11.97 -2.45 -5.55
C GLU A 329 -12.27 -1.37 -6.62
N THR A 330 -13.20 -0.46 -6.32
CA THR A 330 -13.55 0.69 -7.14
C THR A 330 -12.36 1.65 -7.33
N VAL A 331 -11.65 1.96 -6.24
CA VAL A 331 -10.44 2.81 -6.31
C VAL A 331 -9.37 2.15 -7.19
N GLN A 332 -9.07 0.87 -6.97
CA GLN A 332 -8.06 0.11 -7.71
C GLN A 332 -8.39 -0.02 -9.20
N GLN A 333 -9.64 -0.35 -9.54
CA GLN A 333 -10.08 -0.48 -10.93
C GLN A 333 -9.94 0.85 -11.69
N SER A 334 -10.31 1.96 -11.05
CA SER A 334 -10.27 3.29 -11.67
C SER A 334 -8.86 3.89 -11.81
N THR A 335 -7.86 3.31 -11.13
CA THR A 335 -6.46 3.75 -11.14
C THR A 335 -5.55 2.81 -11.92
N ALA A 336 -6.08 1.69 -12.42
CA ALA A 336 -5.38 0.76 -13.29
C ALA A 336 -4.86 1.49 -14.54
N ARG A 337 -3.57 1.30 -14.87
CA ARG A 337 -2.94 1.92 -16.03
C ARG A 337 -3.47 1.29 -17.33
N GLY A 338 -3.58 2.11 -18.40
CA GLY A 338 -3.86 1.67 -19.77
C GLY A 338 -2.66 0.97 -20.43
N SER A 339 -2.63 0.91 -21.77
CA SER A 339 -1.56 0.25 -22.53
C SER A 339 -0.16 0.78 -22.18
N GLU A 340 0.75 -0.11 -21.81
CA GLU A 340 2.09 0.24 -21.28
C GLU A 340 3.07 0.79 -22.33
N LEU A 341 2.87 0.44 -23.61
CA LEU A 341 3.72 0.77 -24.75
C LEU A 341 2.83 1.10 -25.96
N SER A 342 2.99 2.26 -26.59
CA SER A 342 2.26 2.59 -27.82
C SER A 342 3.01 3.58 -28.72
N LEU A 343 2.74 3.52 -30.03
CA LEU A 343 3.18 4.51 -31.01
C LEU A 343 1.97 5.03 -31.78
N LYS A 344 1.77 6.34 -31.76
CA LYS A 344 0.73 7.03 -32.53
C LYS A 344 1.37 7.98 -33.54
N VAL A 345 1.17 7.74 -34.82
CA VAL A 345 1.58 8.67 -35.88
C VAL A 345 0.51 9.76 -36.02
N LEU A 346 0.95 11.01 -36.02
CA LEU A 346 0.13 12.18 -36.31
C LEU A 346 0.54 12.66 -37.71
N GLU A 347 -0.39 12.65 -38.67
CA GLU A 347 -0.11 13.04 -40.05
C GLU A 347 0.41 14.48 -40.13
N GLU A 348 -0.05 15.35 -39.23
CA GLU A 348 0.37 16.74 -39.13
C GLU A 348 1.83 16.88 -38.68
N ASN A 349 2.57 17.73 -39.39
CA ASN A 349 3.97 18.07 -39.12
C ASN A 349 4.93 16.87 -39.10
N ARG A 350 4.54 15.70 -39.65
CA ARG A 350 5.34 14.46 -39.60
C ARG A 350 5.75 14.12 -38.18
N THR A 351 4.77 14.04 -37.29
CA THR A 351 4.97 13.87 -35.85
C THR A 351 4.56 12.46 -35.41
N ALA A 352 5.26 11.87 -34.45
CA ALA A 352 4.81 10.65 -33.79
C ALA A 352 4.89 10.81 -32.27
N VAL A 353 3.97 10.17 -31.55
CA VAL A 353 3.96 10.09 -30.09
C VAL A 353 4.26 8.64 -29.70
N LEU A 354 5.41 8.43 -29.07
CA LEU A 354 5.85 7.16 -28.51
C LEU A 354 5.63 7.21 -26.99
N THR A 355 4.70 6.40 -26.47
CA THR A 355 4.40 6.36 -25.04
C THR A 355 5.02 5.12 -24.40
N ILE A 356 5.73 5.32 -23.29
CA ILE A 356 6.33 4.25 -22.48
C ILE A 356 6.00 4.53 -21.01
N ASN A 357 4.99 3.83 -20.48
CA ASN A 357 4.48 4.09 -19.12
C ASN A 357 5.19 3.29 -18.02
N THR A 358 6.10 2.38 -18.36
CA THR A 358 6.92 1.63 -17.41
C THR A 358 8.15 1.03 -18.09
N PHE A 359 9.20 0.76 -17.33
CA PHE A 359 10.33 -0.07 -17.74
C PHE A 359 10.35 -1.44 -17.01
N ILE A 360 9.27 -1.85 -16.33
CA ILE A 360 9.20 -3.13 -15.58
C ILE A 360 9.04 -4.31 -16.57
N TYR A 361 10.10 -4.60 -17.32
CA TYR A 361 10.20 -5.71 -18.28
C TYR A 361 11.40 -6.63 -17.96
N TYR A 362 11.75 -6.79 -16.67
CA TYR A 362 12.90 -7.59 -16.22
C TYR A 362 12.96 -9.01 -16.83
N ASP A 363 11.81 -9.68 -16.92
CA ASP A 363 11.67 -11.02 -17.49
C ASP A 363 11.10 -11.01 -18.93
N ARG A 364 10.89 -9.82 -19.50
CA ARG A 364 10.29 -9.60 -20.83
C ARG A 364 11.08 -8.59 -21.65
N LEU A 365 12.40 -8.53 -21.47
CA LEU A 365 13.26 -7.55 -22.12
C LEU A 365 13.17 -7.62 -23.64
N GLU A 366 13.13 -8.83 -24.22
CA GLU A 366 13.02 -9.00 -25.68
C GLU A 366 11.67 -8.51 -26.24
N PHE A 367 10.59 -8.59 -25.45
CA PHE A 367 9.31 -8.01 -25.85
C PHE A 367 9.40 -6.49 -25.94
N PHE A 368 10.04 -5.85 -24.95
CA PHE A 368 10.29 -4.41 -24.97
C PHE A 368 11.16 -4.01 -26.18
N ARG A 369 12.26 -4.74 -26.43
CA ARG A 369 13.13 -4.49 -27.60
C ARG A 369 12.38 -4.60 -28.91
N SER A 370 11.60 -5.67 -29.09
CA SER A 370 10.80 -5.90 -30.30
C SER A 370 9.81 -4.76 -30.56
N PHE A 371 9.21 -4.21 -29.50
CA PHE A 371 8.35 -3.04 -29.60
C PHE A 371 9.11 -1.79 -30.04
N VAL A 372 10.27 -1.50 -29.41
CA VAL A 372 11.11 -0.35 -29.78
C VAL A 372 11.58 -0.48 -31.23
N ASP A 373 12.05 -1.64 -31.65
CA ASP A 373 12.46 -1.90 -33.04
C ASP A 373 11.33 -1.60 -34.02
N SER A 374 10.15 -2.15 -33.75
CA SER A 374 8.95 -1.94 -34.58
C SER A 374 8.53 -0.47 -34.61
N ALA A 375 8.65 0.23 -33.49
CA ALA A 375 8.32 1.65 -33.39
C ALA A 375 9.27 2.51 -34.23
N PHE A 376 10.59 2.28 -34.13
CA PHE A 376 11.58 3.05 -34.89
C PHE A 376 11.60 2.69 -36.38
N GLU A 377 11.25 1.46 -36.75
CA GLU A 377 10.98 1.10 -38.15
C GLU A 377 9.77 1.87 -38.70
N ALA A 378 8.68 1.98 -37.93
CA ALA A 378 7.51 2.76 -38.30
C ALA A 378 7.83 4.27 -38.40
N ILE A 379 8.61 4.83 -37.47
CA ILE A 379 9.09 6.22 -37.49
C ILE A 379 9.87 6.50 -38.78
N LYS A 380 10.81 5.61 -39.14
CA LYS A 380 11.59 5.71 -40.38
C LYS A 380 10.69 5.62 -41.61
N LYS A 381 9.81 4.60 -41.68
CA LYS A 381 8.91 4.36 -42.82
C LYS A 381 7.96 5.53 -43.08
N ASN A 382 7.47 6.18 -42.03
CA ASN A 382 6.57 7.33 -42.14
C ASN A 382 7.29 8.68 -42.28
N ASN A 383 8.63 8.69 -42.41
CA ASN A 383 9.45 9.89 -42.54
C ASN A 383 9.18 10.92 -41.42
N ILE A 384 9.01 10.43 -40.19
CA ILE A 384 8.75 11.27 -39.01
C ILE A 384 9.95 12.19 -38.77
N LEU A 385 9.68 13.48 -38.54
CA LEU A 385 10.69 14.48 -38.18
C LEU A 385 10.59 14.95 -36.74
N ASN A 386 9.43 14.80 -36.11
CA ASN A 386 9.24 15.17 -34.72
C ASN A 386 8.77 13.95 -33.93
N LEU A 387 9.52 13.57 -32.89
CA LEU A 387 9.16 12.48 -31.99
C LEU A 387 8.85 13.07 -30.63
N VAL A 388 7.65 12.79 -30.12
CA VAL A 388 7.25 13.04 -28.74
C VAL A 388 7.39 11.73 -27.98
N LEU A 389 8.33 11.65 -27.05
CA LEU A 389 8.50 10.54 -26.13
C LEU A 389 7.76 10.84 -24.82
N ASP A 390 6.63 10.19 -24.58
CA ASP A 390 5.83 10.38 -23.38
C ASP A 390 6.24 9.39 -22.28
N LEU A 391 6.93 9.91 -21.25
CA LEU A 391 7.37 9.17 -20.07
C LEU A 391 6.58 9.53 -18.81
N ARG A 392 5.50 10.32 -18.93
CA ARG A 392 4.69 10.70 -17.77
C ARG A 392 4.09 9.46 -17.12
N GLY A 393 4.09 9.43 -15.79
CA GLY A 393 3.62 8.28 -15.03
C GLY A 393 4.59 7.09 -14.96
N ASN A 394 5.74 7.12 -15.63
CA ASN A 394 6.68 6.01 -15.70
C ASN A 394 7.58 5.93 -14.46
N ASP A 395 7.30 4.96 -13.60
CA ASP A 395 7.95 4.73 -12.31
C ASP A 395 9.29 3.98 -12.36
N GLY A 396 9.80 3.70 -13.57
CA GLY A 396 11.08 3.04 -13.77
C GLY A 396 10.95 1.55 -14.05
N GLY A 397 11.96 0.77 -13.67
CA GLY A 397 12.08 -0.65 -13.99
C GLY A 397 13.48 -1.05 -14.41
N ASP A 398 13.64 -1.89 -15.43
CA ASP A 398 14.94 -2.44 -15.85
C ASP A 398 15.77 -1.41 -16.65
N PRO A 399 16.98 -1.02 -16.18
CA PRO A 399 17.91 -0.18 -16.92
C PRO A 399 18.26 -0.68 -18.32
N PHE A 400 18.16 -1.99 -18.58
CA PHE A 400 18.36 -2.50 -19.94
C PHE A 400 17.31 -1.97 -20.93
N CYS A 401 16.08 -1.70 -20.48
CA CYS A 401 15.04 -1.14 -21.35
C CYS A 401 15.36 0.32 -21.72
N SER A 402 15.66 1.17 -20.74
CA SER A 402 16.00 2.58 -20.99
C SER A 402 17.30 2.73 -21.76
N SER A 403 18.31 1.90 -21.49
CA SER A 403 19.57 1.89 -22.27
C SER A 403 19.36 1.48 -23.73
N TYR A 404 18.39 0.59 -23.99
CA TYR A 404 18.06 0.17 -25.34
C TYR A 404 17.30 1.28 -26.09
N LEU A 405 16.41 1.99 -25.41
CA LEU A 405 15.79 3.18 -25.98
C LEU A 405 16.82 4.28 -26.26
N LEU A 406 17.82 4.45 -25.38
CA LEU A 406 18.89 5.43 -25.55
C LEU A 406 19.64 5.25 -26.87
N SER A 407 19.95 4.01 -27.27
CA SER A 407 20.68 3.73 -28.52
C SER A 407 19.96 4.21 -29.78
N TYR A 408 18.63 4.41 -29.70
CA TYR A 408 17.80 4.88 -30.79
C TYR A 408 17.64 6.40 -30.86
N ILE A 409 17.98 7.15 -29.81
CA ILE A 409 17.74 8.60 -29.74
C ILE A 409 18.99 9.42 -29.46
N GLU A 410 20.05 8.78 -28.98
CA GLU A 410 21.34 9.41 -28.72
C GLU A 410 22.10 9.64 -30.05
N ASN A 411 22.92 10.69 -30.05
CA ASN A 411 23.71 11.07 -31.19
C ASN A 411 25.04 10.33 -31.31
N GLU A 412 25.69 10.05 -30.18
CA GLU A 412 27.01 9.43 -30.05
C GLU A 412 27.02 8.38 -28.93
N PRO A 413 27.77 7.27 -29.05
CA PRO A 413 27.84 6.28 -27.98
C PRO A 413 28.28 6.87 -26.62
N VAL A 414 27.41 6.81 -25.61
CA VAL A 414 27.70 7.22 -24.23
C VAL A 414 27.45 6.09 -23.24
N PRO A 415 28.21 6.01 -22.13
CA PRO A 415 27.91 5.06 -21.07
C PRO A 415 26.61 5.45 -20.34
N TYR A 416 25.85 4.46 -19.89
CA TYR A 416 24.65 4.70 -19.10
C TYR A 416 25.00 4.87 -17.62
N PHE A 417 25.80 3.97 -17.06
CA PHE A 417 26.22 4.01 -15.66
C PHE A 417 27.62 4.59 -15.50
N ALA A 418 27.83 5.34 -14.42
CA ALA A 418 29.13 5.92 -14.09
C ALA A 418 30.17 4.86 -13.66
N GLU A 419 29.70 3.72 -13.16
CA GLU A 419 30.51 2.68 -12.55
C GLU A 419 29.98 1.27 -12.88
N LEU A 420 30.76 0.25 -12.51
CA LEU A 420 30.41 -1.16 -12.67
C LEU A 420 29.41 -1.62 -11.59
N TYR A 421 28.25 -2.12 -12.04
CA TYR A 421 27.12 -2.49 -11.18
C TYR A 421 26.72 -3.99 -11.25
N GLY A 422 27.67 -4.87 -11.55
CA GLY A 422 27.51 -6.32 -11.61
C GLY A 422 26.68 -6.74 -12.82
N ARG A 423 25.39 -7.08 -12.62
CA ARG A 423 24.47 -7.43 -13.73
C ARG A 423 24.46 -6.37 -14.83
N TYR A 424 24.70 -5.11 -14.47
CA TYR A 424 24.68 -3.97 -15.40
C TYR A 424 26.08 -3.50 -15.83
N ASP A 425 27.15 -4.29 -15.64
CA ASP A 425 28.52 -3.88 -16.00
C ASP A 425 28.68 -3.46 -17.46
N SER A 426 27.92 -4.08 -18.37
CA SER A 426 27.94 -3.71 -19.79
C SER A 426 27.44 -2.28 -20.04
N LEU A 427 26.59 -1.75 -19.16
CA LEU A 427 26.01 -0.41 -19.27
C LEU A 427 26.96 0.70 -18.76
N ALA A 428 28.11 0.34 -18.18
CA ALA A 428 29.19 1.29 -17.88
C ALA A 428 30.09 1.58 -19.11
N ARG A 429 29.87 0.87 -20.23
CA ARG A 429 30.55 1.11 -21.50
C ARG A 429 29.66 1.93 -22.42
N PRO A 430 30.23 2.69 -23.38
CA PRO A 430 29.47 3.38 -24.41
C PRO A 430 28.48 2.46 -25.11
N ILE A 431 27.20 2.84 -25.10
CA ILE A 431 26.12 2.07 -25.72
C ILE A 431 26.20 2.26 -27.25
N PRO A 432 26.34 1.17 -28.04
CA PRO A 432 26.32 1.27 -29.49
C PRO A 432 24.99 1.84 -29.99
N LEU A 433 25.05 2.72 -30.98
CA LEU A 433 23.85 3.29 -31.61
C LEU A 433 23.10 2.23 -32.42
N ALA A 434 21.78 2.31 -32.42
CA ALA A 434 20.93 1.49 -33.29
C ALA A 434 21.05 1.94 -34.76
N GLU A 435 20.87 1.01 -35.70
CA GLU A 435 20.98 1.30 -37.15
C GLU A 435 19.93 2.32 -37.62
N ASN A 436 18.72 2.26 -37.05
CA ASN A 436 17.61 3.16 -37.36
C ASN A 436 17.44 4.27 -36.31
N ASN A 437 18.56 4.80 -35.78
CA ASN A 437 18.46 5.85 -34.77
C ASN A 437 17.83 7.14 -35.33
N PHE A 438 17.01 7.78 -34.49
CA PHE A 438 16.25 8.96 -34.84
C PHE A 438 17.11 10.21 -34.72
N ARG A 439 17.11 11.02 -35.78
CA ARG A 439 17.89 12.27 -35.89
C ARG A 439 17.02 13.52 -36.04
N GLY A 440 15.71 13.38 -35.85
CA GLY A 440 14.77 14.49 -35.90
C GLY A 440 14.68 15.25 -34.58
N ASN A 441 13.66 16.10 -34.45
CA ASN A 441 13.39 16.84 -33.23
C ASN A 441 12.74 15.92 -32.19
N LEU A 442 13.37 15.80 -31.02
CA LEU A 442 12.87 14.98 -29.91
C LEU A 442 12.33 15.86 -28.79
N TYR A 443 11.11 15.57 -28.35
CA TYR A 443 10.46 16.20 -27.19
C TYR A 443 10.10 15.12 -26.19
N ILE A 444 10.41 15.31 -24.91
CA ILE A 444 10.23 14.30 -23.87
C ILE A 444 9.25 14.83 -22.83
N LEU A 445 8.11 14.17 -22.67
CA LEU A 445 7.12 14.55 -21.68
C LEU A 445 7.46 13.88 -20.35
N ILE A 446 7.60 14.67 -19.29
CA ILE A 446 7.99 14.21 -17.95
C ILE A 446 7.04 14.71 -16.86
N ASP A 447 6.94 13.97 -15.78
CA ASP A 447 6.23 14.38 -14.57
C ASP A 447 6.88 13.87 -13.28
N GLY A 448 6.32 14.25 -12.13
CA GLY A 448 6.81 13.80 -10.83
C GLY A 448 6.71 12.28 -10.59
N ASN A 449 6.07 11.50 -11.47
CA ASN A 449 6.08 10.04 -11.40
C ASN A 449 7.23 9.41 -12.20
N CYS A 450 7.99 10.18 -12.99
CA CYS A 450 9.23 9.74 -13.61
C CYS A 450 10.27 9.37 -12.51
N PHE A 451 10.26 8.11 -12.09
CA PHE A 451 11.00 7.62 -10.92
C PHE A 451 12.02 6.53 -11.29
N SER A 452 12.97 6.26 -10.39
CA SER A 452 13.97 5.19 -10.52
C SER A 452 14.70 5.24 -11.88
N THR A 453 14.67 4.16 -12.66
CA THR A 453 15.27 4.09 -14.01
C THR A 453 14.82 5.21 -14.96
N THR A 454 13.60 5.74 -14.81
CA THR A 454 13.14 6.89 -15.62
C THR A 454 13.86 8.18 -15.21
N GLY A 455 14.14 8.37 -13.92
CA GLY A 455 14.96 9.48 -13.42
C GLY A 455 16.40 9.40 -13.94
N HIS A 456 17.00 8.20 -13.89
CA HIS A 456 18.30 7.92 -14.50
C HIS A 456 18.33 8.26 -16.00
N PHE A 457 17.33 7.79 -16.74
CA PHE A 457 17.24 8.02 -18.18
C PHE A 457 17.09 9.51 -18.51
N THR A 458 16.15 10.19 -17.88
CA THR A 458 15.93 11.64 -18.08
C THR A 458 17.12 12.48 -17.64
N ALA A 459 17.89 12.06 -16.64
CA ALA A 459 19.14 12.72 -16.24
C ALA A 459 20.19 12.64 -17.34
N LEU A 460 20.36 11.47 -17.98
CA LEU A 460 21.22 11.32 -19.16
C LEU A 460 20.75 12.23 -20.30
N LEU A 461 19.44 12.22 -20.62
CA LEU A 461 18.89 13.07 -21.69
C LEU A 461 19.17 14.55 -21.43
N LYS A 462 18.95 15.02 -20.19
CA LYS A 462 19.21 16.40 -19.80
C LYS A 462 20.69 16.75 -19.88
N TYR A 463 21.57 15.88 -19.38
CA TYR A 463 23.01 16.12 -19.32
C TYR A 463 23.64 16.18 -20.71
N TYR A 464 23.28 15.25 -21.59
CA TYR A 464 23.78 15.17 -22.97
C TYR A 464 22.96 16.03 -23.96
N GLN A 465 21.98 16.80 -23.49
CA GLN A 465 21.13 17.67 -24.31
C GLN A 465 20.38 16.92 -25.44
N ILE A 466 19.89 15.72 -25.11
CA ILE A 466 19.16 14.85 -26.04
C ILE A 466 17.68 15.22 -26.01
N GLY A 467 17.28 16.07 -26.95
CA GLY A 467 15.91 16.55 -27.06
C GLY A 467 15.53 17.61 -26.02
N THR A 468 14.24 17.93 -25.96
CA THR A 468 13.67 18.97 -25.10
C THR A 468 12.71 18.36 -24.08
N LEU A 469 12.97 18.53 -22.78
CA LEU A 469 12.13 18.02 -21.71
C LEU A 469 11.00 19.02 -21.41
N VAL A 470 9.76 18.53 -21.33
CA VAL A 470 8.55 19.35 -21.15
C VAL A 470 7.65 18.72 -20.09
N GLY A 471 7.15 19.51 -19.14
CA GLY A 471 6.26 19.04 -18.09
C GLY A 471 6.66 19.57 -16.71
N THR A 472 6.74 18.70 -15.71
CA THR A 472 7.17 19.07 -14.34
C THR A 472 8.46 18.36 -13.95
N GLU A 473 9.07 18.78 -12.82
CA GLU A 473 10.23 18.08 -12.24
C GLU A 473 9.96 16.57 -12.09
N THR A 474 10.96 15.74 -12.42
CA THR A 474 10.87 14.28 -12.28
C THR A 474 10.87 13.85 -10.82
N GLY A 475 10.39 12.64 -10.54
CA GLY A 475 10.34 12.11 -9.18
C GLY A 475 11.63 11.51 -8.65
N ALA A 476 12.62 11.31 -9.52
CA ALA A 476 13.93 10.78 -9.18
C ALA A 476 15.05 11.63 -9.80
N THR A 477 16.25 11.47 -9.26
CA THR A 477 17.48 12.15 -9.69
C THR A 477 18.36 11.21 -10.53
N TYR A 478 19.57 11.65 -10.87
CA TYR A 478 20.59 10.88 -11.61
C TYR A 478 21.15 9.69 -10.83
N THR A 479 20.82 9.59 -9.55
CA THR A 479 21.30 8.57 -8.65
C THR A 479 20.19 8.09 -7.72
N CYS A 480 20.09 6.79 -7.52
CA CYS A 480 19.15 6.24 -6.56
C CYS A 480 19.71 4.99 -5.90
N THR A 481 19.23 4.67 -4.72
CA THR A 481 19.40 3.33 -4.17
C THR A 481 18.45 2.37 -4.89
N GLY A 482 18.76 1.08 -4.94
CA GLY A 482 17.91 0.10 -5.64
C GLY A 482 17.99 -1.29 -5.01
N SER A 483 17.64 -2.31 -5.80
CA SER A 483 17.65 -3.72 -5.36
C SER A 483 16.89 -3.93 -4.04
N VAL A 484 15.64 -3.48 -3.99
CA VAL A 484 14.81 -3.49 -2.77
C VAL A 484 14.67 -4.89 -2.19
N GLU A 485 14.86 -5.01 -0.88
CA GLU A 485 14.51 -6.17 -0.07
C GLU A 485 13.20 -5.90 0.67
N TYR A 486 12.36 -6.93 0.74
CA TYR A 486 11.07 -6.88 1.41
C TYR A 486 11.12 -7.75 2.65
N ILE A 487 10.83 -7.15 3.81
CA ILE A 487 10.91 -7.80 5.12
C ILE A 487 9.55 -7.67 5.79
N ASP A 488 8.92 -8.80 6.09
CA ASP A 488 7.72 -8.81 6.91
C ASP A 488 8.09 -8.53 8.38
N LEU A 489 7.50 -7.48 8.95
CA LEU A 489 7.60 -7.24 10.39
C LEU A 489 6.84 -8.34 11.14
N LYS A 490 7.47 -8.93 12.15
CA LYS A 490 7.05 -10.22 12.71
C LYS A 490 5.67 -10.20 13.36
N ASN A 491 5.25 -9.08 13.94
CA ASN A 491 3.98 -8.99 14.65
C ASN A 491 2.90 -8.35 13.76
N THR A 492 3.15 -7.14 13.29
CA THR A 492 2.21 -6.36 12.48
C THR A 492 2.04 -6.91 11.07
N ARG A 493 3.04 -7.61 10.53
CA ARG A 493 3.08 -8.02 9.10
C ARG A 493 3.01 -6.85 8.12
N LEU A 494 3.36 -5.64 8.58
CA LEU A 494 3.74 -4.59 7.65
C LEU A 494 4.97 -5.04 6.87
N ILE A 495 5.01 -4.69 5.59
CA ILE A 495 6.12 -5.09 4.71
C ILE A 495 7.05 -3.89 4.62
N LEU A 496 8.25 -4.02 5.17
CA LEU A 496 9.32 -3.04 5.02
C LEU A 496 10.05 -3.29 3.71
N GLY A 497 9.97 -2.31 2.81
CA GLY A 497 10.90 -2.19 1.70
C GLY A 497 12.08 -1.38 2.13
N THR A 498 13.27 -1.93 1.93
CA THR A 498 14.51 -1.19 2.10
C THR A 498 15.39 -1.43 0.89
N ALA A 499 16.04 -0.39 0.39
CA ALA A 499 17.05 -0.58 -0.63
C ALA A 499 18.20 -1.45 -0.10
N LYS A 500 18.79 -2.28 -0.96
CA LYS A 500 19.89 -3.18 -0.60
C LYS A 500 21.11 -2.93 -1.47
N LYS A 501 22.27 -3.32 -0.95
CA LYS A 501 23.56 -3.43 -1.65
C LYS A 501 24.28 -2.11 -1.91
N ARG A 502 23.70 -1.18 -2.69
CA ARG A 502 24.39 0.05 -3.12
C ARG A 502 23.48 1.09 -3.76
N ARG A 503 24.04 2.28 -3.91
CA ARG A 503 23.57 3.35 -4.80
C ARG A 503 24.02 3.09 -6.24
N TYR A 504 23.16 3.46 -7.18
CA TYR A 504 23.40 3.42 -8.63
C TYR A 504 23.37 4.84 -9.17
N SER A 505 24.34 5.21 -9.99
CA SER A 505 24.44 6.55 -10.59
C SER A 505 24.67 6.44 -12.09
N VAL A 506 23.92 7.22 -12.87
CA VAL A 506 24.19 7.35 -14.31
C VAL A 506 25.45 8.14 -14.58
N ALA A 507 26.01 7.98 -15.78
CA ALA A 507 27.26 8.61 -16.21
C ALA A 507 27.10 10.10 -16.53
N VAL A 508 26.79 10.89 -15.51
CA VAL A 508 26.64 12.35 -15.53
C VAL A 508 27.49 12.99 -14.43
N GLN A 509 27.71 14.30 -14.53
CA GLN A 509 28.48 15.06 -13.54
C GLN A 509 27.77 16.36 -13.15
N GLY A 510 28.00 16.84 -11.93
CA GLY A 510 27.55 18.16 -11.49
C GLY A 510 26.03 18.32 -11.29
N MET A 511 25.26 17.23 -11.30
CA MET A 511 23.82 17.26 -10.99
C MET A 511 23.58 17.15 -9.48
N ASP A 512 22.53 17.79 -8.98
CA ASP A 512 22.16 17.79 -7.56
C ASP A 512 21.38 16.50 -7.20
N PRO A 513 21.88 15.67 -6.25
CA PRO A 513 21.19 14.44 -5.84
C PRO A 513 19.91 14.70 -5.03
N GLN A 514 19.64 15.94 -4.60
CA GLN A 514 18.41 16.30 -3.89
C GLN A 514 17.31 16.83 -4.82
N ARG A 515 17.57 16.87 -6.13
CA ARG A 515 16.63 17.43 -7.11
C ARG A 515 16.32 16.42 -8.20
N GLY A 516 15.05 16.41 -8.60
CA GLY A 516 14.64 15.77 -9.82
C GLY A 516 15.21 16.51 -11.03
N VAL A 517 15.13 15.88 -12.18
CA VAL A 517 15.48 16.48 -13.47
C VAL A 517 14.42 17.54 -13.79
N LEU A 518 14.87 18.78 -13.97
CA LEU A 518 14.00 19.89 -14.33
C LEU A 518 13.72 19.92 -15.84
N PRO A 519 12.46 20.18 -16.25
CA PRO A 519 12.13 20.35 -17.65
C PRO A 519 12.84 21.58 -18.24
N ASP A 520 13.00 21.60 -19.56
CA ASP A 520 13.37 22.81 -20.30
C ASP A 520 12.17 23.77 -20.38
N TYR A 521 10.97 23.22 -20.53
CA TYR A 521 9.71 23.95 -20.45
C TYR A 521 8.83 23.41 -19.33
N HIS A 522 8.67 24.21 -18.28
CA HIS A 522 7.75 23.90 -17.20
C HIS A 522 6.31 24.11 -17.66
N VAL A 523 5.54 23.02 -17.76
CA VAL A 523 4.15 23.01 -18.22
C VAL A 523 3.34 22.13 -17.28
N GLU A 524 2.31 22.72 -16.67
CA GLU A 524 1.36 22.04 -15.79
C GLU A 524 -0.04 22.12 -16.37
N GLN A 525 -0.85 21.10 -16.07
CA GLN A 525 -2.25 21.09 -16.42
C GLN A 525 -2.98 22.25 -15.72
N SER A 526 -3.83 22.99 -16.43
CA SER A 526 -4.67 24.03 -15.81
C SER A 526 -6.03 23.48 -15.34
N GLN A 527 -6.71 24.21 -14.45
CA GLN A 527 -8.11 23.91 -14.08
C GLN A 527 -9.01 23.86 -15.32
N HIS A 528 -8.82 24.79 -16.25
CA HIS A 528 -9.59 24.83 -17.49
C HIS A 528 -9.36 23.57 -18.33
N ASP A 529 -8.11 23.14 -18.49
CA ASP A 529 -7.78 21.97 -19.31
C ASP A 529 -8.26 20.67 -18.65
N ILE A 530 -8.28 20.57 -17.31
CA ILE A 530 -8.95 19.45 -16.60
C ILE A 530 -10.42 19.36 -17.01
N ILE A 531 -11.14 20.49 -16.99
CA ILE A 531 -12.57 20.54 -17.31
C ILE A 531 -12.82 20.15 -18.77
N GLN A 532 -11.93 20.57 -19.68
CA GLN A 532 -12.04 20.28 -21.11
C GLN A 532 -11.47 18.91 -21.51
N GLY A 533 -10.83 18.18 -20.60
CA GLY A 533 -10.17 16.91 -20.91
C GLY A 533 -8.99 17.05 -21.89
N ARG A 534 -8.34 18.22 -21.87
CA ARG A 534 -7.20 18.54 -22.75
C ARG A 534 -5.89 18.03 -22.17
N ASP A 535 -4.94 17.65 -23.03
CA ASP A 535 -3.60 17.29 -22.59
C ASP A 535 -2.67 18.50 -22.76
N THR A 536 -2.57 19.32 -21.72
CA THR A 536 -1.86 20.62 -21.77
C THR A 536 -0.41 20.46 -22.21
N ILE A 537 0.26 19.42 -21.74
CA ILE A 537 1.69 19.20 -21.99
C ILE A 537 1.91 18.74 -23.44
N LEU A 538 1.11 17.78 -23.92
CA LEU A 538 1.20 17.34 -25.31
C LEU A 538 0.82 18.47 -26.28
N GLU A 539 -0.26 19.18 -26.01
CA GLU A 539 -0.73 20.29 -26.86
C GLU A 539 0.31 21.42 -26.92
N PHE A 540 0.98 21.74 -25.81
CA PHE A 540 2.10 22.70 -25.81
C PHE A 540 3.21 22.27 -26.77
N VAL A 541 3.61 21.00 -26.75
CA VAL A 541 4.64 20.48 -27.65
C VAL A 541 4.20 20.52 -29.12
N LEU A 542 2.95 20.17 -29.41
CA LEU A 542 2.42 20.24 -30.76
C LEU A 542 2.39 21.68 -31.30
N GLN A 543 2.06 22.65 -30.45
CA GLN A 543 2.14 24.07 -30.79
C GLN A 543 3.58 24.54 -31.01
N LEU A 544 4.52 24.08 -30.17
CA LEU A 544 5.94 24.38 -30.32
C LEU A 544 6.47 23.86 -31.67
N ILE A 545 6.15 22.61 -32.02
CA ILE A 545 6.48 22.02 -33.32
C ILE A 545 5.91 22.86 -34.48
N ALA A 546 4.62 23.21 -34.43
CA ALA A 546 3.99 24.00 -35.47
C ALA A 546 4.66 25.38 -35.66
N SER A 547 5.06 26.02 -34.55
CA SER A 547 5.75 27.32 -34.58
C SER A 547 7.14 27.28 -35.21
N HIS A 548 7.84 26.13 -35.10
CA HIS A 548 9.15 25.93 -35.71
C HIS A 548 9.06 25.61 -37.21
N HIS A 549 7.95 25.04 -37.68
CA HIS A 549 7.70 24.82 -39.12
C HIS A 549 7.27 26.09 -39.86
N ALA A 550 6.73 27.08 -39.15
CA ALA A 550 6.28 28.35 -39.73
C ALA A 550 7.40 29.39 -39.94
N LYS A 551 8.61 29.12 -39.45
CA LYS A 551 9.83 29.92 -39.66
C LYS A 551 10.72 29.24 -40.69
#